data_AF-A0AAW9SDW1-F1
#
_entry.id   AF-A0AAW9SDW1-F1
#
_cell.length_a   1.000
_cell.length_b   1.000
_cell.length_c   1.000
_cell.angle_alpha   90.00
_cell.angle_beta   90.00
_cell.angle_gamma   90.00
#
_symmetry.space_group_name_H-M   'P 1'
#
loop_
_entity.id
_entity.type
_entity.pdbx_description
1 polymer ?
#
loop_
_entity_poly.entity_id
_entity_poly.type
_entity_poly.pdbx_seq_one_letter_code
_entity_poly.pdbx_strand_id
1 'polypeptide(L)'
;MPWAHGCTIRCCSRSSASARPLADQPRQLPPPSAEESAEAAPPATDPGIAAGGIEIHWAEGQPPLISTNGDPALDGKPVVLALRPEKLTIARERPDRANTLEGKVIDIGYLGNVSTYHVEIAGGTMVKAQMVNATRIARRHITWEDRVWVGFTATAGVVLEE
;
A
#
# COMPACT_ATOMS: atom_id res chain seq x y z
N MET A 1 -27.65 -33.23 39.65
CA MET A 1 -26.95 -32.15 38.92
C MET A 1 -25.54 -32.61 38.62
N PRO A 2 -25.23 -33.15 37.44
CA PRO A 2 -23.88 -33.54 37.09
C PRO A 2 -23.15 -32.36 36.42
N TRP A 3 -22.02 -31.96 37.01
CA TRP A 3 -21.01 -31.13 36.38
C TRP A 3 -19.78 -31.99 36.07
N ALA A 4 -19.13 -31.63 34.96
CA ALA A 4 -17.77 -31.95 34.55
C ALA A 4 -17.48 -33.40 34.07
N HIS A 5 -17.59 -33.58 32.75
CA HIS A 5 -16.93 -34.66 32.01
C HIS A 5 -15.40 -34.46 32.00
N GLY A 6 -14.73 -35.22 32.85
CA GLY A 6 -13.74 -36.23 32.46
C GLY A 6 -12.77 -35.92 31.31
N CYS A 7 -11.56 -35.50 31.71
CA CYS A 7 -10.32 -35.72 30.98
C CYS A 7 -9.96 -37.22 30.98
N THR A 8 -9.73 -37.83 29.81
CA THR A 8 -9.12 -39.17 29.64
C THR A 8 -8.51 -39.17 28.22
N ILE A 9 -7.35 -39.73 27.85
CA ILE A 9 -6.73 -41.04 28.09
C ILE A 9 -5.21 -40.88 27.81
N ARG A 10 -4.33 -41.02 28.81
CA ARG A 10 -3.50 -42.21 29.11
C ARG A 10 -2.67 -42.76 27.93
N CYS A 11 -1.38 -42.42 27.88
CA CYS A 11 -0.41 -43.13 27.04
C CYS A 11 0.62 -43.83 27.94
N CYS A 12 0.73 -45.15 27.82
CA CYS A 12 1.86 -45.92 28.33
C CYS A 12 2.01 -47.22 27.53
N SER A 13 3.01 -47.27 26.65
CA SER A 13 3.84 -48.46 26.47
C SER A 13 5.25 -48.09 25.98
N ARG A 14 6.24 -48.56 26.76
CA ARG A 14 7.66 -48.79 26.38
C ARG A 14 7.72 -49.77 25.20
N SER A 15 8.77 -49.94 24.39
CA SER A 15 10.14 -49.43 24.25
C SER A 15 10.69 -50.11 22.98
N SER A 16 11.54 -49.46 22.19
CA SER A 16 12.85 -50.01 21.79
C SER A 16 13.55 -49.00 20.88
N ALA A 17 14.82 -48.75 21.17
CA ALA A 17 15.66 -47.85 20.40
C ALA A 17 16.04 -48.50 19.06
N SER A 18 15.86 -47.76 17.97
CA SER A 18 16.64 -47.94 16.75
C SER A 18 16.85 -46.58 16.10
N ALA A 19 18.11 -46.29 15.75
CA ALA A 19 18.57 -44.98 15.30
C ALA A 19 18.24 -44.73 13.81
N ARG A 20 17.54 -43.59 13.57
CA ARG A 20 17.38 -42.74 12.36
C ARG A 20 17.32 -43.36 10.95
N PRO A 21 16.41 -42.81 10.14
CA PRO A 21 16.86 -41.83 9.14
C PRO A 21 16.21 -40.46 9.38
N LEU A 22 17.03 -39.40 9.31
CA LEU A 22 16.56 -38.01 9.33
C LEU A 22 16.03 -37.66 7.93
N ALA A 23 14.73 -37.80 7.71
CA ALA A 23 14.06 -37.28 6.52
C ALA A 23 12.66 -36.81 6.89
N ASP A 24 12.57 -35.54 7.31
CA ASP A 24 11.70 -34.52 6.70
C ASP A 24 11.86 -33.24 7.52
N GLN A 25 12.91 -32.47 7.23
CA GLN A 25 12.99 -31.09 7.70
C GLN A 25 12.31 -30.23 6.63
N PRO A 26 11.33 -29.37 6.99
CA PRO A 26 10.75 -28.45 6.03
C PRO A 26 11.89 -27.57 5.46
N ARG A 27 12.06 -27.59 4.13
CA ARG A 27 13.11 -26.81 3.45
C ARG A 27 12.94 -25.34 3.81
N GLN A 28 13.89 -24.83 4.56
CA GLN A 28 14.06 -23.40 4.78
C GLN A 28 14.55 -22.80 3.47
N LEU A 29 13.80 -21.86 2.91
CA LEU A 29 14.24 -21.12 1.73
C LEU A 29 15.48 -20.30 2.10
N PRO A 30 16.50 -20.24 1.24
CA PRO A 30 17.65 -19.38 1.47
C PRO A 30 17.16 -17.92 1.59
N PRO A 31 17.78 -17.11 2.48
CA PRO A 31 17.57 -15.67 2.44
C PRO A 31 17.98 -15.15 1.05
N PRO A 32 17.25 -14.17 0.46
CA PRO A 32 17.66 -13.61 -0.82
C PRO A 32 19.09 -13.04 -0.66
N SER A 33 20.01 -13.53 -1.49
CA SER A 33 21.38 -13.00 -1.54
C SER A 33 21.34 -11.51 -1.89
N ALA A 34 22.24 -10.74 -1.29
CA ALA A 34 22.35 -9.28 -1.47
C ALA A 34 22.63 -8.84 -2.93
N GLU A 35 22.81 -9.77 -3.87
CA GLU A 35 22.92 -9.49 -5.31
C GLU A 35 21.57 -9.46 -6.04
N GLU A 36 20.46 -9.98 -5.47
CA GLU A 36 19.12 -9.84 -6.07
C GLU A 36 18.45 -8.50 -5.68
N SER A 37 19.11 -7.71 -4.83
CA SER A 37 18.68 -6.38 -4.37
C SER A 37 19.26 -5.21 -5.19
N ALA A 38 19.96 -5.49 -6.29
CA ALA A 38 20.63 -4.47 -7.09
C ALA A 38 20.57 -4.74 -8.60
N GLU A 39 19.39 -5.08 -9.13
CA GLU A 39 19.06 -4.71 -10.52
C GLU A 39 18.16 -3.47 -10.43
N ALA A 40 18.79 -2.31 -10.29
CA ALA A 40 18.12 -1.04 -10.47
C ALA A 40 17.57 -0.99 -11.90
N ALA A 41 16.27 -1.28 -12.03
CA ALA A 41 15.53 -0.99 -13.24
C ALA A 41 15.66 0.52 -13.54
N PRO A 42 15.81 0.89 -14.83
CA PRO A 42 16.35 2.16 -15.31
C PRO A 42 15.63 3.41 -14.76
N PRO A 43 16.23 4.62 -14.83
CA PRO A 43 15.54 5.84 -14.44
C PRO A 43 14.18 5.84 -15.11
N ALA A 44 13.13 5.99 -14.30
CA ALA A 44 11.75 6.02 -14.76
C ALA A 44 11.68 6.96 -15.97
N THR A 45 11.70 6.36 -17.16
CA THR A 45 11.44 7.02 -18.43
C THR A 45 10.12 7.73 -18.25
N ASP A 46 10.09 9.03 -18.58
CA ASP A 46 8.88 9.87 -18.58
C ASP A 46 7.67 8.98 -18.88
N PRO A 47 6.71 8.82 -17.93
CA PRO A 47 5.50 8.09 -18.23
C PRO A 47 4.79 8.89 -19.32
N GLY A 48 5.03 8.48 -20.57
CA GLY A 48 4.65 9.20 -21.77
C GLY A 48 3.20 9.61 -21.64
N ILE A 49 3.02 10.93 -21.61
CA ILE A 49 1.73 11.60 -21.54
C ILE A 49 0.86 10.99 -22.64
N ALA A 50 -0.15 10.21 -22.28
CA ALA A 50 -1.09 9.73 -23.27
C ALA A 50 -1.75 10.95 -23.93
N ALA A 51 -1.87 10.93 -25.26
CA ALA A 51 -2.47 12.04 -26.01
C ALA A 51 -3.84 12.39 -25.43
N GLY A 52 -3.98 13.64 -24.95
CA GLY A 52 -5.20 14.14 -24.29
C GLY A 52 -5.15 14.21 -22.76
N GLY A 53 -4.00 13.92 -22.12
CA GLY A 53 -3.82 14.14 -20.69
C GLY A 53 -3.35 15.56 -20.32
N ILE A 54 -3.58 15.95 -19.07
CA ILE A 54 -3.09 17.19 -18.46
C ILE A 54 -2.04 16.86 -17.41
N GLU A 55 -1.01 17.71 -17.34
CA GLU A 55 0.00 17.71 -16.29
C GLU A 55 -0.32 18.80 -15.25
N ILE A 56 -0.29 18.44 -13.97
CA ILE A 56 -0.68 19.33 -12.86
C ILE A 56 0.51 19.48 -11.91
N HIS A 57 1.12 20.66 -11.92
CA HIS A 57 2.12 21.07 -10.94
C HIS A 57 1.43 21.56 -9.67
N TRP A 58 1.54 20.79 -8.58
CA TRP A 58 0.77 21.03 -7.35
C TRP A 58 1.61 21.57 -6.18
N ALA A 59 2.93 21.39 -6.21
CA ALA A 59 3.85 21.93 -5.21
C ALA A 59 5.28 22.01 -5.78
N GLU A 60 6.07 22.95 -5.27
CA GLU A 60 7.48 23.10 -5.67
C GLU A 60 8.30 21.86 -5.26
N GLY A 61 9.18 21.40 -6.17
CA GLY A 61 10.05 20.24 -5.94
C GLY A 61 9.33 18.88 -5.90
N GLN A 62 8.02 18.84 -6.19
CA GLN A 62 7.25 17.61 -6.26
C GLN A 62 7.05 17.14 -7.70
N PRO A 63 6.98 15.82 -7.94
CA PRO A 63 6.62 15.30 -9.25
C PRO A 63 5.23 15.82 -9.66
N PRO A 64 5.05 16.18 -10.94
CA PRO A 64 3.76 16.56 -11.47
C PRO A 64 2.76 15.39 -11.37
N LEU A 65 1.48 15.73 -11.32
CA LEU A 65 0.39 14.77 -11.36
C LEU A 65 -0.17 14.68 -12.77
N ILE A 66 -0.47 13.47 -13.22
CA ILE A 66 -0.98 13.19 -14.56
C ILE A 66 -2.47 12.87 -14.48
N SER A 67 -3.26 13.54 -15.32
CA SER A 67 -4.69 13.27 -15.50
C SER A 67 -5.00 12.97 -16.97
N THR A 68 -5.24 11.70 -17.33
CA THR A 68 -5.51 11.30 -18.73
C THR A 68 -6.97 11.53 -19.17
N ASN A 69 -7.83 11.94 -18.25
CA ASN A 69 -9.25 12.23 -18.46
C ASN A 69 -9.59 13.70 -18.17
N GLY A 70 -8.58 14.57 -18.07
CA GLY A 70 -8.78 16.02 -17.95
C GLY A 70 -9.19 16.63 -19.28
N ASP A 71 -9.88 17.78 -19.24
CA ASP A 71 -10.13 18.60 -20.44
C ASP A 71 -8.85 19.35 -20.85
N PRO A 72 -8.24 19.08 -22.02
CA PRO A 72 -7.04 19.78 -22.47
C PRO A 72 -7.19 21.31 -22.53
N ALA A 73 -8.41 21.85 -22.60
CA ALA A 73 -8.65 23.29 -22.52
C ALA A 73 -8.32 23.91 -21.15
N LEU A 74 -8.05 23.09 -20.14
CA LEU A 74 -7.62 23.50 -18.80
C LEU A 74 -6.09 23.49 -18.65
N ASP A 75 -5.35 23.02 -19.66
CA ASP A 75 -3.89 23.04 -19.63
C ASP A 75 -3.35 24.47 -19.48
N GLY A 76 -2.34 24.62 -18.62
CA GLY A 76 -1.74 25.92 -18.26
C GLY A 76 -2.60 26.84 -17.39
N LYS A 77 -3.82 26.43 -16.97
CA LYS A 77 -4.67 27.21 -16.06
C LYS A 77 -4.54 26.74 -14.60
N PRO A 78 -4.87 27.59 -13.61
CA PRO A 78 -5.15 27.13 -12.26
C PRO A 78 -6.32 26.13 -12.27
N VAL A 79 -6.10 24.97 -11.66
CA VAL A 79 -7.07 23.87 -11.64
C VAL A 79 -7.11 23.19 -10.27
N VAL A 80 -8.23 22.53 -9.98
CA VAL A 80 -8.40 21.64 -8.82
C VAL A 80 -8.49 20.20 -9.29
N LEU A 81 -7.62 19.32 -8.76
CA LEU A 81 -7.73 17.88 -8.96
C LEU A 81 -8.56 17.25 -7.83
N ALA A 82 -9.83 16.96 -8.10
CA ALA A 82 -10.70 16.29 -7.14
C ALA A 82 -10.47 14.78 -7.13
N LEU A 83 -10.06 14.22 -5.99
CA LEU A 83 -9.80 12.80 -5.80
C LEU A 83 -10.74 12.18 -4.77
N ARG A 84 -11.32 11.02 -5.11
CA ARG A 84 -12.15 10.23 -4.20
C ARG A 84 -11.29 9.31 -3.33
N PRO A 85 -11.36 9.34 -1.99
CA PRO A 85 -10.45 8.60 -1.09
C PRO A 85 -10.29 7.10 -1.38
N GLU A 86 -11.35 6.45 -1.82
CA GLU A 86 -11.39 5.03 -2.18
C GLU A 86 -10.69 4.69 -3.50
N LYS A 87 -10.30 5.70 -4.29
CA LYS A 87 -9.47 5.55 -5.50
C LYS A 87 -7.98 5.64 -5.20
N LEU A 88 -7.61 5.94 -3.96
CA LEU A 88 -6.22 6.06 -3.53
C LEU A 88 -5.80 4.79 -2.81
N THR A 89 -4.60 4.34 -3.14
CA THR A 89 -3.90 3.27 -2.42
C THR A 89 -2.92 3.88 -1.44
N ILE A 90 -2.68 3.20 -0.32
CA ILE A 90 -1.67 3.57 0.66
C ILE A 90 -0.73 2.39 0.94
N ALA A 91 0.58 2.63 0.93
CA ALA A 91 1.61 1.62 1.12
C ALA A 91 2.84 2.22 1.82
N ARG A 92 3.67 1.36 2.43
CA ARG A 92 4.98 1.79 3.01
C ARG A 92 6.06 1.91 1.94
N GLU A 93 6.01 1.04 0.94
CA GLU A 93 6.89 1.05 -0.23
C GLU A 93 6.22 1.84 -1.35
N ARG A 94 7.04 2.50 -2.19
CA ARG A 94 6.51 3.28 -3.32
C ARG A 94 5.80 2.34 -4.31
N PRO A 95 4.50 2.53 -4.56
CA PRO A 95 3.77 1.67 -5.49
C PRO A 95 4.12 2.04 -6.93
N ASP A 96 4.09 1.05 -7.81
CA ASP A 96 4.17 1.27 -9.26
C ASP A 96 2.82 1.82 -9.77
N ARG A 97 2.70 3.15 -9.78
CA ARG A 97 1.50 3.90 -10.19
C ARG A 97 1.92 5.17 -10.91
N ALA A 98 1.07 5.62 -11.83
CA ALA A 98 1.28 6.87 -12.58
C ALA A 98 1.47 8.07 -11.65
N ASN A 99 0.65 8.16 -10.60
CA ASN A 99 0.73 9.23 -9.62
C ASN A 99 1.09 8.65 -8.24
N THR A 100 2.13 9.19 -7.64
CA THR A 100 2.60 8.81 -6.31
C THR A 100 2.96 10.03 -5.49
N LEU A 101 2.40 10.12 -4.29
CA LEU A 101 2.63 11.18 -3.33
C LEU A 101 3.26 10.57 -2.08
N GLU A 102 4.34 11.16 -1.60
CA GLU A 102 4.93 10.78 -0.33
C GLU A 102 4.35 11.63 0.81
N GLY A 103 4.11 11.00 1.96
CA GLY A 103 3.61 11.72 3.13
C GLY A 103 3.73 10.95 4.42
N LYS A 104 3.12 11.50 5.47
CA LYS A 104 3.10 10.97 6.82
C LYS A 104 1.67 10.79 7.30
N VAL A 105 1.34 9.65 7.88
CA VAL A 105 0.01 9.43 8.49
C VAL A 105 -0.10 10.27 9.75
N ILE A 106 -1.10 11.15 9.82
CA ILE A 106 -1.36 11.98 11.01
C ILE A 106 -2.59 11.50 11.80
N ASP A 107 -3.52 10.80 11.14
CA ASP A 107 -4.73 10.29 11.77
C ASP A 107 -5.29 9.08 11.00
N ILE A 108 -6.04 8.23 11.70
CA ILE A 108 -6.69 7.04 11.15
C ILE A 108 -8.10 6.94 11.72
N GLY A 109 -9.09 7.11 10.85
CA GLY A 109 -10.50 6.91 11.16
C GLY A 109 -10.96 5.50 10.83
N TYR A 110 -11.68 4.86 11.74
CA TYR A 110 -12.25 3.52 11.50
C TYR A 110 -13.77 3.61 11.40
N LEU A 111 -14.33 3.13 10.29
CA LEU A 111 -15.78 3.03 10.09
C LEU A 111 -16.14 1.67 9.52
N GLY A 112 -16.68 0.80 10.39
CA GLY A 112 -17.08 -0.55 10.01
C GLY A 112 -15.91 -1.35 9.44
N ASN A 113 -16.01 -1.72 8.17
CA ASN A 113 -14.99 -2.49 7.45
C ASN A 113 -14.01 -1.61 6.67
N VAL A 114 -14.02 -0.28 6.83
CA VAL A 114 -13.12 0.64 6.13
C VAL A 114 -12.26 1.41 7.14
N SER A 115 -10.99 1.58 6.80
CA SER A 115 -10.07 2.50 7.47
C SER A 115 -9.81 3.69 6.55
N THR A 116 -9.92 4.91 7.08
CA THR A 116 -9.59 6.16 6.39
C THR A 116 -8.28 6.69 6.97
N TYR A 117 -7.25 6.83 6.14
CA TYR A 117 -5.96 7.39 6.52
C TYR A 117 -5.92 8.86 6.13
N HIS A 118 -5.53 9.72 7.08
CA HIS A 118 -5.22 11.12 6.84
C HIS A 118 -3.70 11.26 6.70
N VAL A 119 -3.25 11.61 5.51
CA VAL A 119 -1.83 11.70 5.15
C VAL A 119 -1.47 13.15 4.86
N GLU A 120 -0.53 13.68 5.63
CA GLU A 120 0.11 14.96 5.36
C GLU A 120 1.19 14.77 4.31
N ILE A 121 1.05 15.45 3.17
CA ILE A 121 2.04 15.46 2.09
C ILE A 121 2.81 16.79 2.08
N ALA A 122 3.71 16.96 1.10
CA ALA A 122 4.47 18.20 0.96
C ALA A 122 3.57 19.45 0.93
N GLY A 123 4.04 20.53 1.55
CA GLY A 123 3.28 21.77 1.70
C GLY A 123 2.19 21.74 2.77
N GLY A 124 2.09 20.66 3.57
CA GLY A 124 1.08 20.52 4.63
C GLY A 124 -0.32 20.14 4.10
N THR A 125 -0.43 19.82 2.81
CA THR A 125 -1.69 19.40 2.19
C THR A 125 -2.15 18.07 2.77
N MET A 126 -3.46 17.95 3.00
CA MET A 126 -4.05 16.75 3.59
C MET A 126 -4.74 15.88 2.55
N VAL A 127 -4.30 14.63 2.43
CA VAL A 127 -4.87 13.64 1.54
C VAL A 127 -5.55 12.53 2.33
N LYS A 128 -6.75 12.14 1.91
CA LYS A 128 -7.51 11.05 2.52
C LYS A 128 -7.47 9.82 1.62
N ALA A 129 -7.06 8.68 2.16
CA ALA A 129 -7.10 7.39 1.47
C ALA A 129 -7.98 6.40 2.23
N GLN A 130 -8.86 5.68 1.53
CA GLN A 130 -9.77 4.70 2.14
C GLN A 130 -9.41 3.28 1.73
N MET A 131 -9.25 2.42 2.73
CA MET A 131 -8.92 1.01 2.55
C MET A 131 -9.96 0.11 3.18
N VAL A 132 -10.41 -0.90 2.43
CA VAL A 132 -11.22 -1.99 2.99
C VAL A 132 -10.32 -2.87 3.86
N ASN A 133 -10.81 -3.24 5.04
CA ASN A 133 -10.13 -4.06 6.03
C ASN A 133 -10.12 -5.55 5.64
N ALA A 134 -9.59 -5.88 4.45
CA ALA A 134 -9.48 -7.26 3.97
C ALA A 134 -8.30 -7.99 4.64
N THR A 135 -8.61 -8.77 5.68
CA THR A 135 -7.77 -9.77 6.41
C THR A 135 -6.43 -9.28 7.01
N ARG A 136 -6.07 -9.86 8.17
CA ARG A 136 -4.96 -9.43 9.05
C ARG A 136 -3.56 -9.49 8.41
N ILE A 137 -3.37 -10.20 7.30
CA ILE A 137 -2.05 -10.49 6.70
C ILE A 137 -1.62 -9.43 5.67
N ALA A 138 -2.55 -8.76 4.99
CA ALA A 138 -2.23 -7.62 4.12
C ALA A 138 -1.86 -6.35 4.92
N ARG A 139 -2.09 -6.37 6.23
CA ARG A 139 -1.75 -5.32 7.20
C ARG A 139 -0.27 -5.38 7.57
N ARG A 140 0.66 -5.16 6.65
CA ARG A 140 1.96 -4.59 7.10
C ARG A 140 1.59 -3.22 7.71
N HIS A 141 1.35 -3.22 9.03
CA HIS A 141 0.40 -2.33 9.71
C HIS A 141 0.81 -0.86 9.58
N ILE A 142 0.25 -0.14 8.62
CA ILE A 142 0.37 1.33 8.60
C ILE A 142 -0.33 1.86 9.84
N THR A 143 0.39 2.66 10.62
CA THR A 143 -0.01 3.26 11.88
C THR A 143 0.30 4.76 11.86
N TRP A 144 -0.12 5.48 12.90
CA TRP A 144 0.19 6.90 13.06
C TRP A 144 1.69 7.17 12.92
N GLU A 145 2.01 8.34 12.37
CA GLU A 145 3.36 8.86 12.14
C GLU A 145 4.22 8.07 11.15
N ASP A 146 3.69 6.99 10.56
CA ASP A 146 4.39 6.27 9.51
C ASP A 146 4.58 7.14 8.27
N ARG A 147 5.79 7.06 7.70
CA ARG A 147 6.07 7.51 6.34
C ARG A 147 5.46 6.51 5.35
N VAL A 148 4.67 7.03 4.43
CA VAL A 148 3.87 6.26 3.49
C VAL A 148 3.87 6.89 2.11
N TRP A 149 3.49 6.08 1.13
CA TRP A 149 3.18 6.48 -0.22
C TRP A 149 1.69 6.36 -0.47
N VAL A 150 1.11 7.39 -1.07
CA VAL A 150 -0.24 7.43 -1.58
C VAL A 150 -0.18 7.35 -3.10
N GLY A 151 -0.77 6.31 -3.68
CA GLY A 151 -0.73 6.06 -5.11
C GLY A 151 -2.12 6.06 -5.75
N PHE A 152 -2.24 6.59 -6.97
CA PHE A 152 -3.48 6.57 -7.76
C PHE A 152 -3.21 6.52 -9.26
N THR A 153 -4.21 6.15 -10.05
CA THR A 153 -4.13 6.09 -11.51
C THR A 153 -4.31 7.48 -12.11
N ALA A 154 -3.87 7.68 -13.36
CA ALA A 154 -4.09 8.93 -14.08
C ALA A 154 -5.57 9.21 -14.43
N THR A 155 -6.48 8.28 -14.15
CA THR A 155 -7.93 8.41 -14.33
C THR A 155 -8.70 8.53 -13.02
N ALA A 156 -8.01 8.56 -11.88
CA ALA A 156 -8.63 8.51 -10.56
C ALA A 156 -9.31 9.83 -10.15
N GLY A 157 -8.89 10.94 -10.75
CA GLY A 157 -9.37 12.28 -10.43
C GLY A 157 -10.25 12.90 -11.50
N VAL A 158 -10.88 14.01 -11.13
CA VAL A 158 -11.58 14.93 -12.03
C VAL A 158 -10.88 16.28 -11.92
N VAL A 159 -10.49 16.84 -13.07
CA VAL A 159 -9.90 18.17 -13.14
C VAL A 159 -11.01 19.20 -13.27
N LEU A 160 -10.97 20.22 -12.42
CA LEU A 160 -11.96 21.30 -12.35
C LEU A 160 -11.25 22.65 -12.49
N GLU A 161 -11.96 23.65 -12.99
CA GLU A 161 -11.53 25.05 -12.87
C GLU A 161 -11.62 25.49 -11.39
N GLU A 162 -10.77 26.45 -11.01
CA GLU A 162 -10.81 27.09 -9.68
C GLU A 162 -12.02 28.02 -9.51
#